data_AF-A0A8I6YU32-F1
#
_entry.id   AF-A0A8I6YU32-F1
#
_cell.length_a   1.000
_cell.length_b   1.000
_cell.length_c   1.000
_cell.angle_alpha   90.00
_cell.angle_beta   90.00
_cell.angle_gamma   90.00
#
_symmetry.space_group_name_H-M   'P 1'
#
loop_
_entity.id
_entity.type
_entity.pdbx_description
1 polymer ?
#
loop_
_entity_poly.entity_id
_entity_poly.type
_entity_poly.pdbx_seq_one_letter_code
_entity_poly.pdbx_strand_id
1 'polypeptide(L)'
;MVLPNSTGSINMKQKSGFIMSAFLIIGRLFCFLSHGFKLFLNAFIIFQSEMEEKMTAPVQEGEERKSPVSIVAEVPTKHRPSSKFFKNVGLQPNSTNKSSKSNDTVNARVLDLQEQLEMSRQRSEVMREEMDAMKRKAAEAEAAQAERDKSYELLLKKAEENDAKYAQLMMLLRAKTGN
;
A
#
# COMPACT_ATOMS: atom_id res chain seq x y z
N MET A 1 15.95 31.88 -34.85
CA MET A 1 16.55 31.91 -33.49
C MET A 1 17.29 30.60 -33.28
N VAL A 2 18.61 30.70 -33.13
CA VAL A 2 19.57 29.58 -33.10
C VAL A 2 19.97 29.33 -31.65
N LEU A 3 19.93 28.06 -31.21
CA LEU A 3 20.43 27.61 -29.92
C LEU A 3 21.97 27.55 -29.94
N PRO A 4 22.70 28.09 -28.95
CA PRO A 4 24.14 27.90 -28.87
C PRO A 4 24.49 26.56 -28.19
N ASN A 5 25.10 25.66 -28.97
CA ASN A 5 25.87 24.53 -28.46
C ASN A 5 27.16 25.06 -27.80
N SER A 6 27.27 24.94 -26.48
CA SER A 6 28.51 25.22 -25.73
C SER A 6 29.18 23.90 -25.34
N THR A 7 30.03 23.38 -26.24
CA THR A 7 30.98 22.32 -25.91
C THR A 7 32.15 22.92 -25.11
N GLY A 8 32.04 22.84 -23.78
CA GLY A 8 33.11 23.17 -22.85
C GLY A 8 34.24 22.12 -22.94
N SER A 9 35.40 22.56 -23.41
CA SER A 9 36.63 21.79 -23.48
C SER A 9 37.20 21.57 -22.08
N ILE A 10 36.99 20.36 -21.52
CA ILE A 10 37.50 20.00 -20.19
C ILE A 10 38.92 19.44 -20.31
N ASN A 11 39.87 20.19 -19.76
CA ASN A 11 41.32 20.01 -19.77
C ASN A 11 41.78 18.57 -19.40
N MET A 12 42.61 17.94 -20.25
CA MET A 12 43.06 16.54 -20.09
C MET A 12 43.85 16.26 -18.80
N LYS A 13 44.49 17.27 -18.18
CA LYS A 13 45.20 17.08 -16.90
C LYS A 13 44.25 16.84 -15.72
N GLN A 14 43.07 17.49 -15.73
CA GLN A 14 42.04 17.31 -14.69
C GLN A 14 41.40 15.92 -14.77
N LYS A 15 41.22 15.39 -15.99
CA LYS A 15 40.74 14.01 -16.20
C LYS A 15 41.72 12.97 -15.64
N SER A 16 43.03 13.14 -15.83
CA SER A 16 44.03 12.17 -15.35
C SER A 16 44.08 12.07 -13.81
N GLY A 17 43.95 13.21 -13.11
CA GLY A 17 43.93 13.24 -11.64
C GLY A 17 42.66 12.61 -11.05
N PHE A 18 41.51 12.79 -11.71
CA PHE A 18 40.24 12.20 -11.27
C PHE A 18 40.22 10.67 -11.47
N ILE A 19 40.80 10.19 -12.57
CA ILE A 19 40.93 8.75 -12.87
C ILE A 19 41.84 8.08 -11.84
N MET A 20 43.01 8.66 -11.52
CA MET A 20 43.92 8.10 -10.51
C MET A 20 43.31 8.04 -9.10
N SER A 21 42.50 9.04 -8.72
CA SER A 21 41.76 9.04 -7.45
C SER A 21 40.70 7.94 -7.38
N ALA A 22 39.94 7.74 -8.47
CA ALA A 22 38.93 6.69 -8.56
C ALA A 22 39.54 5.28 -8.46
N PHE A 23 40.69 5.03 -9.10
CA PHE A 23 41.40 3.74 -9.00
C PHE A 23 41.90 3.44 -7.58
N LEU A 24 42.33 4.45 -6.81
CA LEU A 24 42.73 4.27 -5.42
C LEU A 24 41.54 3.95 -4.50
N ILE A 25 40.38 4.57 -4.74
CA ILE A 25 39.15 4.31 -3.99
C ILE A 25 38.62 2.91 -4.32
N ILE A 26 38.56 2.55 -5.61
CA ILE A 26 38.15 1.21 -6.06
C ILE A 26 39.14 0.15 -5.58
N GLY A 27 40.45 0.42 -5.61
CA GLY A 27 41.47 -0.45 -5.07
C GLY A 27 41.35 -0.65 -3.56
N ARG A 28 41.02 0.40 -2.79
CA ARG A 28 40.71 0.28 -1.36
C ARG A 28 39.42 -0.46 -1.09
N LEU A 29 38.37 -0.24 -1.89
CA LEU A 29 37.10 -0.98 -1.79
C LEU A 29 37.29 -2.47 -2.14
N PHE A 30 38.06 -2.77 -3.18
CA PHE A 30 38.40 -4.13 -3.60
C PHE A 30 39.33 -4.82 -2.61
N CYS A 31 40.30 -4.09 -2.04
CA CYS A 31 41.17 -4.62 -1.00
C CYS A 31 40.37 -4.88 0.29
N PHE A 32 39.44 -4.00 0.66
CA PHE A 32 38.51 -4.18 1.78
C PHE A 32 37.53 -5.34 1.53
N LEU A 33 37.05 -5.49 0.30
CA LEU A 33 36.20 -6.61 -0.11
C LEU A 33 36.97 -7.93 -0.16
N SER A 34 38.22 -7.93 -0.62
CA SER A 34 39.10 -9.10 -0.69
C SER A 34 39.57 -9.53 0.69
N HIS A 35 39.95 -8.60 1.57
CA HIS A 35 40.29 -8.89 2.96
C HIS A 35 39.04 -9.34 3.73
N GLY A 36 37.92 -8.63 3.58
CA GLY A 36 36.65 -9.00 4.19
C GLY A 36 36.18 -10.37 3.74
N PHE A 37 36.35 -10.71 2.47
CA PHE A 37 36.02 -12.03 1.91
C PHE A 37 37.00 -13.11 2.36
N LYS A 38 38.30 -12.83 2.47
CA LYS A 38 39.28 -13.76 3.07
C LYS A 38 39.01 -14.03 4.54
N LEU A 39 38.70 -12.99 5.33
CA LEU A 39 38.28 -13.15 6.73
C LEU A 39 36.97 -13.95 6.82
N PHE A 40 36.02 -13.68 5.92
CA PHE A 40 34.77 -14.40 5.85
C PHE A 40 34.96 -15.88 5.48
N LEU A 41 35.79 -16.18 4.49
CA LEU A 41 36.13 -17.56 4.11
C LEU A 41 36.88 -18.28 5.23
N ASN A 42 37.84 -17.64 5.89
CA ASN A 42 38.52 -18.24 7.04
C ASN A 42 37.54 -18.52 8.19
N ALA A 43 36.65 -17.57 8.52
CA ALA A 43 35.62 -17.77 9.52
C ALA A 43 34.64 -18.88 9.12
N PHE A 44 34.29 -18.99 7.83
CA PHE A 44 33.42 -20.05 7.30
C PHE A 44 34.08 -21.43 7.32
N ILE A 45 35.39 -21.50 7.05
CA ILE A 45 36.17 -22.75 7.15
C ILE A 45 36.27 -23.19 8.62
N ILE A 46 36.60 -22.27 9.54
CA ILE A 46 36.62 -22.55 10.99
C ILE A 46 35.23 -23.02 11.47
N PHE A 47 34.18 -22.36 10.98
CA PHE A 47 32.80 -22.71 11.26
C PHE A 47 32.44 -24.12 10.76
N GLN A 48 32.85 -24.48 9.54
CA GLN A 48 32.64 -25.84 9.03
C GLN A 48 33.41 -26.89 9.83
N SER A 49 34.67 -26.64 10.18
CA SER A 49 35.47 -27.58 10.97
C SER A 49 34.87 -27.82 12.36
N GLU A 50 34.35 -26.79 13.03
CA GLU A 50 33.69 -26.93 14.34
C GLU A 50 32.32 -27.65 14.22
N MET A 51 31.60 -27.46 13.11
CA MET A 51 30.36 -28.18 12.82
C MET A 51 30.63 -29.66 12.55
N GLU A 52 31.68 -29.98 11.80
CA GLU A 52 32.12 -31.36 11.54
C GLU A 52 32.57 -32.03 12.83
N GLU A 53 33.41 -31.37 13.64
CA GLU A 53 33.87 -31.87 14.95
C GLU A 53 32.69 -32.18 15.89
N LYS A 54 31.71 -31.27 16.02
CA LYS A 54 30.52 -31.49 16.86
C LYS A 54 29.58 -32.57 16.30
N MET A 55 29.62 -32.84 15.00
CA MET A 55 28.87 -33.94 14.37
C MET A 55 29.60 -35.29 14.49
N THR A 56 30.93 -35.30 14.59
CA THR A 56 31.75 -36.52 14.64
C THR A 56 32.29 -36.88 16.02
N ALA A 57 32.10 -36.03 17.04
CA ALA A 57 32.55 -36.31 18.40
C ALA A 57 31.94 -37.63 18.93
N PRO A 58 32.76 -38.57 19.44
CA PRO A 58 32.24 -39.80 20.04
C PRO A 58 31.35 -39.43 21.24
N VAL A 59 30.13 -39.96 21.23
CA VAL A 59 29.13 -39.78 22.29
C VAL A 59 29.75 -40.19 23.62
N GLN A 60 30.00 -39.22 24.51
CA GLN A 60 30.28 -39.53 25.91
C GLN A 60 29.01 -40.14 26.52
N GLU A 61 29.20 -41.25 27.22
CA GLU A 61 28.17 -42.09 27.81
C GLU A 61 27.25 -41.26 28.72
N GLY A 62 26.02 -40.96 28.24
CA GLY A 62 24.95 -40.37 29.04
C GLY A 62 24.21 -39.14 28.49
N GLU A 63 24.60 -38.52 27.37
CA GLU A 63 23.92 -37.32 26.83
C GLU A 63 23.33 -37.57 25.42
N GLU A 64 22.06 -37.20 25.24
CA GLU A 64 21.29 -37.39 24.00
C GLU A 64 21.98 -36.68 22.83
N ARG A 65 22.12 -37.36 21.68
CA ARG A 65 22.79 -36.83 20.48
C ARG A 65 22.20 -35.46 20.13
N LYS A 66 23.03 -34.40 20.17
CA LYS A 66 22.62 -33.07 19.74
C LYS A 66 22.24 -33.12 18.26
N SER A 67 20.96 -32.88 17.97
CA SER A 67 20.42 -32.90 16.60
C SER A 67 21.20 -31.92 15.70
N PRO A 68 21.47 -32.27 14.43
CA PRO A 68 22.17 -31.39 13.47
C PRO A 68 21.58 -29.97 13.42
N VAL A 69 20.27 -29.85 13.58
CA VAL A 69 19.54 -28.57 13.62
C VAL A 69 19.95 -27.70 14.81
N SER A 70 20.21 -28.32 15.97
CA SER A 70 20.70 -27.64 17.17
C SER A 70 22.14 -27.16 16.99
N ILE A 71 23.01 -28.00 16.40
CA ILE A 71 24.42 -27.68 16.13
C ILE A 71 24.52 -26.50 15.15
N VAL A 72 23.71 -26.52 14.08
CA VAL A 72 23.63 -25.43 13.09
C VAL A 72 23.17 -24.09 13.70
N ALA A 73 22.40 -24.10 14.80
CA ALA A 73 21.98 -22.87 15.50
C ALA A 73 22.99 -22.39 16.55
N GLU A 74 23.72 -23.32 17.17
CA GLU A 74 24.68 -23.03 18.25
C GLU A 74 26.01 -22.49 17.74
N VAL A 75 26.60 -23.09 16.71
CA VAL A 75 27.92 -22.67 16.21
C VAL A 75 27.91 -21.21 15.71
N PRO A 76 26.84 -20.71 15.02
CA PRO A 76 26.89 -19.32 14.50
C PRO A 76 26.67 -18.29 15.59
N THR A 77 25.92 -18.66 16.64
CA THR A 77 25.68 -17.79 17.79
C THR A 77 26.92 -17.68 18.67
N LYS A 78 27.77 -18.71 18.73
CA LYS A 78 29.08 -18.69 19.41
C LYS A 78 30.07 -17.72 18.73
N HIS A 79 30.16 -17.72 17.40
CA HIS A 79 31.09 -16.84 16.68
C HIS A 79 30.53 -15.44 16.41
N ARG A 80 29.20 -15.27 16.35
CA ARG A 80 28.57 -13.97 16.13
C ARG A 80 27.25 -13.84 16.92
N PRO A 81 27.33 -13.52 18.22
CA PRO A 81 26.15 -13.40 19.11
C PRO A 81 25.11 -12.35 18.66
N SER A 82 25.52 -11.34 17.90
CA SER A 82 24.64 -10.28 17.37
C SER A 82 24.06 -10.57 15.98
N SER A 83 24.29 -11.77 15.42
CA SER A 83 23.86 -12.11 14.08
C SER A 83 22.33 -12.12 13.96
N LYS A 84 21.78 -11.18 13.18
CA LYS A 84 20.36 -11.17 12.80
C LYS A 84 20.03 -12.17 11.68
N PHE A 85 21.00 -12.96 11.22
CA PHE A 85 20.84 -13.87 10.07
C PHE A 85 19.60 -14.75 10.22
N PHE A 86 19.51 -15.47 11.32
CA PHE A 86 18.38 -16.33 11.69
C PHE A 86 17.04 -15.58 11.77
N LYS A 87 17.03 -14.36 12.32
CA LYS A 87 15.85 -13.49 12.35
C LYS A 87 15.42 -13.04 10.94
N ASN A 88 16.38 -12.73 10.08
CA ASN A 88 16.13 -12.26 8.71
C ASN A 88 15.60 -13.38 7.80
N VAL A 89 15.99 -14.64 8.05
CA VAL A 89 15.50 -15.81 7.31
C VAL A 89 14.29 -16.49 7.98
N GLY A 90 13.71 -15.87 9.02
CA GLY A 90 12.52 -16.37 9.72
C GLY A 90 12.75 -17.59 10.62
N LEU A 91 13.99 -18.05 10.76
CA LEU A 91 14.37 -19.17 11.62
C LEU A 91 14.77 -18.60 12.98
N GLN A 92 13.84 -18.47 13.93
CA GLN A 92 14.25 -18.12 15.29
C GLN A 92 15.00 -19.32 15.90
N PRO A 93 16.24 -19.14 16.42
CA PRO A 93 16.90 -20.21 17.16
C PRO A 93 16.00 -20.49 18.36
N ASN A 94 15.53 -21.74 18.46
CA ASN A 94 14.48 -22.17 19.37
C ASN A 94 14.71 -21.65 20.80
N SER A 95 14.11 -20.50 21.12
CA SER A 95 13.66 -20.22 22.47
C SER A 95 12.47 -21.13 22.66
N THR A 96 12.69 -22.24 23.36
CA THR A 96 11.63 -23.04 23.94
C THR A 96 10.57 -22.10 24.53
N ASN A 97 9.32 -22.27 24.07
CA ASN A 97 8.07 -21.74 24.66
C ASN A 97 7.59 -20.35 24.24
N LYS A 98 7.30 -20.08 22.94
CA LYS A 98 6.28 -19.07 22.57
C LYS A 98 5.44 -19.36 21.30
N SER A 99 5.51 -20.54 20.68
CA SER A 99 4.70 -20.83 19.47
C SER A 99 3.35 -21.52 19.74
N SER A 100 3.01 -21.84 20.99
CA SER A 100 1.70 -22.38 21.36
C SER A 100 0.68 -21.25 21.54
N LYS A 101 0.41 -20.50 20.46
CA LYS A 101 -0.89 -19.83 20.38
C LYS A 101 -1.91 -20.95 20.17
N SER A 102 -2.59 -21.36 21.25
CA SER A 102 -3.46 -22.53 21.22
C SER A 102 -4.47 -22.40 20.08
N ASN A 103 -4.80 -23.52 19.42
CA ASN A 103 -5.80 -23.53 18.36
C ASN A 103 -7.12 -22.86 18.80
N ASP A 104 -7.44 -22.90 20.10
CA ASP A 104 -8.58 -22.21 20.70
C ASP A 104 -8.53 -20.69 20.55
N THR A 105 -7.35 -20.06 20.73
CA THR A 105 -7.20 -18.61 20.52
C THR A 105 -7.27 -18.20 19.06
N VAL A 106 -6.91 -19.10 18.14
CA VAL A 106 -7.07 -18.88 16.69
C VAL A 106 -8.55 -19.03 16.31
N ASN A 107 -9.23 -20.08 16.82
CA ASN A 107 -10.64 -20.32 16.59
C ASN A 107 -11.52 -19.19 17.13
N ALA A 108 -11.24 -18.69 18.34
CA ALA A 108 -11.96 -17.55 18.91
C ALA A 108 -11.85 -16.29 18.04
N ARG A 109 -10.67 -16.04 17.45
CA ARG A 109 -10.45 -14.91 16.54
C ARG A 109 -11.19 -15.10 15.20
N VAL A 110 -11.27 -16.33 14.70
CA VAL A 110 -12.01 -16.62 13.47
C VAL A 110 -13.50 -16.37 13.66
N LEU A 111 -14.06 -16.78 14.81
CA LEU A 111 -15.46 -16.52 15.14
C LEU A 111 -15.77 -15.01 15.24
N ASP A 112 -14.93 -14.25 15.97
CA ASP A 112 -15.06 -12.78 16.07
C ASP A 112 -14.99 -12.09 14.69
N LEU A 113 -14.07 -12.54 13.82
CA LEU A 113 -13.98 -12.00 12.45
C LEU A 113 -15.19 -12.37 11.58
N GLN A 114 -15.77 -13.55 11.77
CA GLN A 114 -16.99 -13.95 11.06
C GLN A 114 -18.19 -13.12 11.52
N GLU A 115 -18.33 -12.88 12.81
CA GLU A 115 -19.39 -12.02 13.36
C GLU A 115 -19.26 -10.58 12.86
N GLN A 116 -18.05 -10.02 12.85
CA GLN A 116 -17.80 -8.68 12.29
C GLN A 116 -18.11 -8.59 10.79
N LEU A 117 -17.82 -9.65 10.02
CA LEU A 117 -18.16 -9.71 8.61
C LEU A 117 -19.68 -9.69 8.41
N GLU A 118 -20.41 -10.48 9.20
CA GLU A 118 -21.86 -10.58 9.12
C GLU A 118 -22.55 -9.27 9.52
N MET A 119 -22.10 -8.64 10.60
CA MET A 119 -22.56 -7.30 10.99
C MET A 119 -22.26 -6.25 9.91
N SER A 120 -21.07 -6.28 9.31
CA SER A 120 -20.70 -5.36 8.24
C SER A 120 -21.56 -5.55 7.00
N ARG A 121 -21.85 -6.81 6.64
CA ARG A 121 -22.72 -7.15 5.52
C ARG A 121 -24.14 -6.63 5.74
N GLN A 122 -24.73 -6.90 6.90
CA GLN A 122 -26.06 -6.41 7.25
C GLN A 122 -26.12 -4.88 7.20
N ARG A 123 -25.11 -4.20 7.75
CA ARG A 123 -25.03 -2.73 7.71
C ARG A 123 -24.93 -2.20 6.28
N SER A 124 -24.15 -2.87 5.43
CA SER A 124 -24.03 -2.52 4.01
C SER A 124 -25.35 -2.70 3.26
N GLU A 125 -26.08 -3.78 3.53
CA GLU A 125 -27.39 -4.05 2.95
C GLU A 125 -28.40 -2.98 3.37
N VAL A 126 -28.46 -2.62 4.66
CA VAL A 126 -29.32 -1.53 5.16
C VAL A 126 -28.98 -0.20 4.49
N MET A 127 -27.71 0.18 4.41
CA MET A 127 -27.31 1.43 3.74
C MET A 127 -27.69 1.42 2.25
N ARG A 128 -27.60 0.27 1.57
CA ARG A 128 -28.02 0.16 0.18
C ARG A 128 -29.53 0.37 0.04
N GLU A 129 -30.32 -0.22 0.92
CA GLU A 129 -31.77 -0.04 0.94
C GLU A 129 -32.17 1.41 1.23
N GLU A 130 -31.52 2.09 2.17
CA GLU A 130 -31.75 3.50 2.46
C GLU A 130 -31.41 4.39 1.26
N MET A 131 -30.30 4.12 0.58
CA MET A 131 -29.91 4.85 -0.63
C MET A 131 -30.91 4.63 -1.77
N ASP A 132 -31.37 3.39 -1.98
CA ASP A 132 -32.38 3.08 -2.99
C ASP A 132 -33.73 3.75 -2.67
N ALA A 133 -34.13 3.77 -1.40
CA ALA A 133 -35.33 4.48 -0.94
C ALA A 133 -35.19 6.00 -1.15
N MET A 134 -34.04 6.59 -0.83
CA MET A 134 -33.78 8.01 -1.06
C MET A 134 -33.80 8.35 -2.55
N LYS A 135 -33.20 7.51 -3.39
CA LYS A 135 -33.21 7.68 -4.85
C LYS A 135 -34.62 7.63 -5.44
N ARG A 136 -35.48 6.71 -4.95
CA ARG A 136 -36.89 6.66 -5.36
C ARG A 136 -37.64 7.94 -4.97
N LYS A 137 -37.49 8.39 -3.71
CA LYS A 137 -38.09 9.65 -3.25
C LYS A 137 -37.62 10.86 -4.05
N ALA A 138 -36.33 10.91 -4.40
CA ALA A 138 -35.78 11.97 -5.24
C ALA A 138 -36.40 11.94 -6.65
N ALA A 139 -36.49 10.77 -7.28
CA ALA A 139 -37.11 10.63 -8.59
C ALA A 139 -38.61 11.01 -8.58
N GLU A 140 -39.34 10.63 -7.52
CA GLU A 140 -40.74 11.03 -7.34
C GLU A 140 -40.89 12.54 -7.14
N ALA A 141 -39.99 13.15 -6.35
CA ALA A 141 -39.99 14.60 -6.13
C ALA A 141 -39.68 15.38 -7.42
N GLU A 142 -38.71 14.92 -8.21
CA GLU A 142 -38.39 15.51 -9.51
C GLU A 142 -39.57 15.40 -10.48
N ALA A 143 -40.24 14.24 -10.54
CA ALA A 143 -41.44 14.06 -11.36
C ALA A 143 -42.59 14.99 -10.93
N ALA A 144 -42.83 15.10 -9.62
CA ALA A 144 -43.84 16.02 -9.08
C ALA A 144 -43.51 17.49 -9.37
N GLN A 145 -42.22 17.86 -9.31
CA GLN A 145 -41.77 19.20 -9.67
C GLN A 145 -41.98 19.48 -11.16
N ALA A 146 -41.61 18.54 -12.04
CA ALA A 146 -41.82 18.69 -13.48
C ALA A 146 -43.29 18.89 -13.85
N GLU A 147 -44.22 18.20 -13.18
CA GLU A 147 -45.66 18.43 -13.37
C GLU A 147 -46.12 19.80 -12.88
N ARG A 148 -45.61 20.26 -11.74
CA ARG A 148 -45.88 21.64 -11.28
C ARG A 148 -45.36 22.68 -12.26
N ASP A 149 -44.17 22.51 -12.79
CA ASP A 149 -43.56 23.45 -13.73
C ASP A 149 -44.37 23.52 -15.03
N LYS A 150 -44.82 22.38 -15.57
CA LYS A 150 -45.75 22.35 -16.72
C LYS A 150 -47.06 23.07 -16.42
N SER A 151 -47.63 22.87 -15.24
CA SER A 151 -48.87 23.55 -14.86
C SER A 151 -48.69 25.07 -14.78
N TYR A 152 -47.52 25.52 -14.31
CA TYR A 152 -47.18 26.93 -14.17
C TYR A 152 -47.00 27.58 -15.55
N GLU A 153 -46.32 26.89 -16.47
CA GLU A 153 -46.15 27.34 -17.86
C GLU A 153 -47.51 27.52 -18.57
N LEU A 154 -48.44 26.57 -18.39
CA LEU A 154 -49.79 26.68 -18.93
C LEU A 154 -50.57 27.87 -18.36
N LEU A 155 -50.41 28.17 -17.08
CA LEU A 155 -51.03 29.33 -16.46
C LEU A 155 -50.44 30.64 -16.98
N LEU A 156 -49.11 30.70 -17.15
CA LEU A 156 -48.43 31.87 -17.71
C LEU A 156 -48.94 32.18 -19.12
N LYS A 157 -49.01 31.16 -19.98
CA LYS A 157 -49.54 31.31 -21.34
C LYS A 157 -50.98 31.83 -21.35
N LYS A 158 -51.84 31.29 -20.48
CA LYS A 158 -53.23 31.78 -20.37
C LYS A 158 -53.30 33.23 -19.89
N ALA A 159 -52.39 33.65 -18.99
CA ALA A 159 -52.31 35.02 -18.55
C ALA A 159 -51.90 35.95 -19.71
N GLU A 160 -50.87 35.59 -20.47
CA GLU A 160 -50.44 36.35 -21.66
C GLU A 160 -51.55 36.48 -22.71
N GLU A 161 -52.27 35.39 -23.00
CA GLU A 161 -53.41 35.40 -23.92
C GLU A 161 -54.55 36.31 -23.43
N ASN A 162 -54.82 36.32 -22.13
CA ASN A 162 -55.84 37.19 -21.54
C ASN A 162 -55.41 38.66 -21.60
N ASP A 163 -54.17 38.97 -21.25
CA ASP A 163 -53.62 40.32 -21.32
C ASP A 163 -53.65 40.87 -22.75
N ALA A 164 -53.31 40.03 -23.74
CA ALA A 164 -53.41 40.39 -25.16
C ALA A 164 -54.87 40.72 -25.57
N LYS A 165 -55.86 39.93 -25.11
CA LYS A 165 -57.28 40.21 -25.36
C LYS A 165 -57.73 41.52 -24.73
N TYR A 166 -57.31 41.79 -23.49
CA TYR A 166 -57.62 43.06 -22.82
C TYR A 166 -57.00 44.25 -23.55
N ALA A 167 -55.73 44.14 -23.98
CA ALA A 167 -55.07 45.18 -24.76
C ALA A 167 -55.81 45.46 -26.08
N GLN A 168 -56.26 44.42 -26.79
CA GLN A 168 -57.05 44.55 -28.01
C GLN A 168 -58.39 45.25 -27.74
N LEU A 169 -59.11 44.86 -26.68
CA LEU A 169 -60.37 45.50 -26.30
C LEU A 169 -60.19 46.98 -25.99
N MET A 170 -59.14 47.33 -25.23
CA MET A 170 -58.83 48.72 -24.89
C MET A 170 -58.48 49.55 -26.14
N MET A 171 -57.78 48.96 -27.11
CA MET A 171 -57.51 49.60 -28.40
C MET A 171 -58.80 49.88 -29.18
N LEU A 172 -59.72 48.91 -29.27
CA LEU A 172 -61.00 49.05 -29.95
C LEU A 172 -61.91 50.10 -29.29
N LEU A 173 -61.96 50.12 -27.96
CA LEU A 173 -62.71 51.14 -27.22
C LEU A 173 -62.15 52.54 -27.49
N ARG A 174 -60.83 52.71 -27.44
CA ARG A 174 -60.18 53.99 -27.77
C ARG A 174 -60.51 54.44 -29.20
N ALA A 175 -60.50 53.52 -30.17
CA ALA A 175 -60.85 53.82 -31.56
C ALA A 175 -62.33 54.25 -31.71
N LYS A 176 -63.24 53.70 -30.90
CA LYS A 176 -64.68 54.02 -30.95
C LYS A 176 -65.04 55.34 -30.26
N THR A 177 -64.34 55.73 -29.20
CA THR A 177 -64.61 56.96 -28.44
C THR A 177 -63.87 58.20 -29.01
N GLY A 178 -62.92 58.00 -29.93
CA GLY A 178 -62.09 59.05 -30.52
C GLY A 178 -62.58 59.63 -31.86
N ASN A 179 -63.85 59.43 -32.24
CA ASN A 179 -64.46 59.97 -33.46
C ASN A 179 -65.73 60.76 -33.12
#